data_AF-K1XHD5-F1
#
_entry.id   AF-K1XHD5-F1
#
_cell.length_a   1.000
_cell.length_b   1.000
_cell.length_c   1.000
_cell.angle_alpha   90.00
_cell.angle_beta   90.00
_cell.angle_gamma   90.00
#
_symmetry.space_group_name_H-M   'P 1'
#
loop_
_entity.id
_entity.type
_entity.pdbx_description
1 polymer ?
#
loop_
_entity_poly.entity_id
_entity_poly.type
_entity_poly.pdbx_seq_one_letter_code
_entity_poly.pdbx_strand_id
1 'polypeptide(L)'
;MFFNKNVEGDIGYYKLEGWWLETFTKDERKKIEGVYKPMGGDANRKPLTEGKIESSSQSKAFFLSTLAGWFNNPRNRSIANKIVEKAEEVIEENPSDDLTPYFVYSEMISIYYAQRENVEMLNKAIQACKKQIKIGPLTKVALRKDYEKSQIENRKCSKDPMMKELEVWNGTKYVAWKDYDFDSEFNKFSLPSHKGYEQLAIILNKQGKDDEAIKLCNEAKNQGWAGDWDKRIARYSKKKW
;
A
#
# COMPACT_ATOMS: atom_id res chain seq x y z
N MET A 1 28.28 27.22 8.44
CA MET A 1 28.08 26.17 7.41
C MET A 1 28.61 24.87 7.98
N PHE A 2 27.73 24.01 8.50
CA PHE A 2 28.13 22.66 8.90
C PHE A 2 28.08 21.78 7.66
N PHE A 3 29.22 21.24 7.25
CA PHE A 3 29.28 20.20 6.23
C PHE A 3 28.54 18.98 6.77
N ASN A 4 27.28 18.81 6.35
CA ASN A 4 26.49 17.65 6.71
C ASN A 4 27.19 16.42 6.12
N LYS A 5 27.48 15.44 6.97
CA LYS A 5 27.85 14.10 6.52
C LYS A 5 26.77 13.66 5.52
N ASN A 6 27.14 13.35 4.27
CA ASN A 6 26.18 12.91 3.27
C ASN A 6 25.43 11.71 3.84
N VAL A 7 24.12 11.85 4.02
CA VAL A 7 23.26 10.76 4.44
C VAL A 7 23.18 9.82 3.23
N GLU A 8 23.64 8.59 3.37
CA GLU A 8 23.56 7.58 2.30
C GLU A 8 22.29 6.74 2.48
N GLY A 9 22.32 5.45 2.10
CA GLY A 9 21.21 4.53 2.24
C GLY A 9 20.00 4.95 1.42
N ASP A 10 18.82 4.48 1.84
CA ASP A 10 17.55 4.84 1.17
C ASP A 10 17.28 6.35 1.22
N ILE A 11 17.62 7.03 2.32
CA ILE A 11 17.38 8.47 2.46
C ILE A 11 18.24 9.27 1.48
N GLY A 12 19.52 8.93 1.35
CA GLY A 12 20.41 9.55 0.36
C GLY A 12 20.00 9.22 -1.08
N TYR A 13 19.73 7.95 -1.35
CA TYR A 13 19.34 7.49 -2.69
C TYR A 13 18.09 8.23 -3.21
N TYR A 14 17.07 8.38 -2.35
CA TYR A 14 15.84 9.08 -2.71
C TYR A 14 15.91 10.60 -2.53
N LYS A 15 17.06 11.19 -2.22
CA LYS A 15 17.23 12.64 -2.01
C LYS A 15 16.29 13.20 -0.93
N LEU A 16 16.24 12.52 0.21
CA LEU A 16 15.35 12.81 1.34
C LEU A 16 16.09 13.41 2.54
N GLU A 17 17.37 13.77 2.39
CA GLU A 17 18.27 14.15 3.48
C GLU A 17 17.79 15.41 4.22
N GLY A 18 17.36 16.44 3.48
CA GLY A 18 16.83 17.68 4.05
C GLY A 18 15.60 17.41 4.91
N TRP A 19 14.58 16.78 4.31
CA TRP A 19 13.36 16.37 5.01
C TRP A 19 13.66 15.51 6.25
N TRP A 20 14.55 14.52 6.12
CA TRP A 20 14.93 13.62 7.19
C TRP A 20 15.55 14.35 8.39
N LEU A 21 16.43 15.31 8.13
CA LEU A 21 17.13 16.06 9.16
C LEU A 21 16.26 17.13 9.84
N GLU A 22 15.32 17.71 9.10
CA GLU A 22 14.42 18.77 9.56
C GLU A 22 13.17 18.22 10.28
N THR A 23 12.61 17.10 9.80
CA THR A 23 11.31 16.57 10.26
C THR A 23 11.42 15.71 11.52
N PHE A 24 12.51 14.95 11.63
CA PHE A 24 12.72 14.01 12.73
C PHE A 24 13.76 14.53 13.70
N THR A 25 13.52 14.39 14.99
CA THR A 25 14.56 14.63 16.01
C THR A 25 15.66 13.57 15.93
N LYS A 26 16.80 13.83 16.58
CA LYS A 26 17.90 12.85 16.65
C LYS A 26 17.45 11.50 17.24
N ASP A 27 16.58 11.54 18.25
CA ASP A 27 16.06 10.33 18.90
C ASP A 27 15.04 9.60 18.03
N GLU A 28 14.17 10.32 17.31
CA GLU A 28 13.29 9.73 16.31
C GLU A 28 14.09 9.05 15.20
N ARG A 29 15.13 9.70 14.65
CA ARG A 29 15.99 9.10 13.64
C ARG A 29 16.68 7.82 14.13
N LYS A 30 17.22 7.84 15.36
CA LYS A 30 17.83 6.64 15.98
C LYS A 30 16.81 5.51 16.13
N LYS A 31 15.57 5.85 16.53
CA LYS A 31 14.48 4.90 16.68
C LYS A 31 14.04 4.31 15.34
N ILE A 32 13.94 5.14 14.31
CA ILE A 32 13.52 4.70 12.98
C ILE A 32 14.53 3.69 12.42
N GLU A 33 15.83 3.98 12.50
CA GLU A 33 16.90 3.06 12.10
C GLU A 33 16.94 1.76 12.94
N GLY A 34 16.59 1.85 14.22
CA GLY A 34 16.51 0.68 15.09
C GLY A 34 15.36 -0.26 14.74
N VAL A 35 14.23 0.29 14.27
CA VAL A 35 13.02 -0.48 13.92
C VAL A 35 13.07 -1.00 12.49
N TYR A 36 13.56 -0.20 11.54
CA TYR A 36 13.53 -0.55 10.14
C TYR A 36 14.64 -1.54 9.77
N LYS A 37 14.26 -2.81 9.65
CA LYS A 37 15.15 -3.94 9.33
C LYS A 37 14.58 -4.75 8.15
N PRO A 38 14.61 -4.21 6.93
CA PRO A 38 14.10 -4.93 5.76
C PRO A 38 14.86 -6.25 5.59
N MET A 39 14.12 -7.31 5.23
CA MET A 39 14.65 -8.64 4.91
C MET A 39 15.53 -9.31 5.99
N GLY A 40 15.27 -9.03 7.28
CA GLY A 40 16.02 -9.68 8.37
C GLY A 40 17.50 -9.29 8.42
N GLY A 41 17.86 -8.14 7.86
CA GLY A 41 19.23 -7.65 7.84
C GLY A 41 19.83 -7.47 9.25
N ASP A 42 21.17 -7.43 9.30
CA ASP A 42 21.96 -7.27 10.51
C ASP A 42 21.41 -6.16 11.43
N ALA A 43 21.27 -6.48 12.72
CA ALA A 43 20.83 -5.57 13.77
C ALA A 43 21.66 -4.27 13.82
N ASN A 44 22.93 -4.33 13.43
CA ASN A 44 23.83 -3.16 13.43
C ASN A 44 23.77 -2.32 12.15
N ARG A 45 23.16 -2.82 11.07
CA ARG A 45 23.06 -2.08 9.80
C ARG A 45 22.07 -0.92 9.93
N LYS A 46 22.40 0.22 9.34
CA LYS A 46 21.53 1.40 9.23
C LYS A 46 21.13 1.67 7.77
N PRO A 47 20.25 0.84 7.19
CA PRO A 47 19.99 0.87 5.75
C PRO A 47 19.42 2.21 5.27
N LEU A 48 18.79 3.01 6.15
CA LEU A 48 18.24 4.29 5.75
C LEU A 48 19.32 5.36 5.54
N THR A 49 20.45 5.27 6.26
CA THR A 49 21.46 6.34 6.27
C THR A 49 22.89 5.88 5.92
N GLU A 50 23.10 4.57 5.76
CA GLU A 50 24.40 3.95 5.46
C GLU A 50 24.29 2.98 4.28
N GLY A 51 25.34 2.96 3.46
CA GLY A 51 25.48 2.04 2.34
C GLY A 51 25.04 2.66 1.03
N LYS A 52 25.72 2.24 -0.05
CA LYS A 52 25.45 2.76 -1.39
C LYS A 52 24.41 1.91 -2.09
N ILE A 53 23.31 2.55 -2.48
CA ILE A 53 22.28 1.95 -3.33
C ILE A 53 22.56 2.37 -4.77
N GLU A 54 22.96 1.42 -5.62
CA GLU A 54 23.23 1.70 -7.04
C GLU A 54 21.94 1.80 -7.85
N SER A 55 20.92 1.01 -7.49
CA SER A 55 19.60 1.04 -8.14
C SER A 55 18.51 0.48 -7.23
N SER A 56 17.28 0.92 -7.46
CA SER A 56 16.07 0.39 -6.85
C SER A 56 14.94 0.40 -7.89
N SER A 57 14.10 -0.62 -7.87
CA SER A 57 12.86 -0.64 -8.65
C SER A 57 11.70 0.08 -7.96
N GLN A 58 11.85 0.44 -6.68
CA GLN A 58 10.80 1.11 -5.91
C GLN A 58 10.83 2.62 -6.13
N SER A 59 9.65 3.21 -6.31
CA SER A 59 9.50 4.66 -6.33
C SER A 59 9.72 5.26 -4.93
N LYS A 60 10.10 6.55 -4.88
CA LYS A 60 10.29 7.29 -3.61
C LYS A 60 9.05 7.26 -2.72
N ALA A 61 7.87 7.51 -3.30
CA ALA A 61 6.62 7.50 -2.56
C ALA A 61 6.24 6.10 -2.08
N PHE A 62 6.46 5.07 -2.91
CA PHE A 62 6.21 3.70 -2.49
C PHE A 62 7.12 3.31 -1.32
N PHE A 63 8.43 3.58 -1.42
CA PHE A 63 9.37 3.40 -0.32
C PHE A 63 8.88 4.06 0.97
N LEU A 64 8.53 5.35 0.93
CA LEU A 64 8.03 6.07 2.11
C LEU A 64 6.76 5.42 2.69
N SER A 65 5.80 5.02 1.85
CA SER A 65 4.59 4.35 2.33
C SER A 65 4.89 3.02 3.02
N THR A 66 5.77 2.20 2.43
CA THR A 66 6.18 0.94 3.06
C THR A 66 6.92 1.17 4.37
N LEU A 67 7.80 2.18 4.44
CA LEU A 67 8.51 2.56 5.65
C LEU A 67 7.54 3.00 6.76
N ALA A 68 6.51 3.78 6.45
CA ALA A 68 5.52 4.23 7.42
C ALA A 68 4.77 3.06 8.09
N GLY A 69 4.51 1.98 7.35
CA GLY A 69 3.85 0.78 7.85
C GLY A 69 4.56 0.14 9.06
N TRP A 70 5.90 0.21 9.12
CA TRP A 70 6.70 -0.29 10.25
C TRP A 70 6.39 0.44 11.58
N PHE A 71 5.84 1.65 11.49
CA PHE A 71 5.53 2.51 12.63
C PHE A 71 4.04 2.59 12.91
N ASN A 72 3.19 1.82 12.21
CA ASN A 72 1.74 1.79 12.43
C ASN A 72 1.35 0.99 13.68
N ASN A 73 1.84 1.45 14.83
CA ASN A 73 1.48 0.95 16.15
C ASN A 73 1.29 2.13 17.12
N PRO A 74 0.57 1.96 18.23
CA PRO A 74 0.23 3.08 19.13
C PRO A 74 1.44 3.87 19.65
N ARG A 75 2.62 3.24 19.81
CA ARG A 75 3.82 3.89 20.36
C ARG A 75 4.58 4.75 19.36
N ASN A 76 4.38 4.50 18.06
CA ASN A 76 5.20 5.10 17.00
C ASN A 76 4.37 5.84 15.95
N ARG A 77 3.06 5.97 16.15
CA ARG A 77 2.18 6.42 15.07
C ARG A 77 2.40 7.87 14.63
N SER A 78 2.95 8.73 15.50
CA SER A 78 3.38 10.08 15.11
C SER A 78 4.48 10.05 14.05
N ILE A 79 5.41 9.10 14.13
CA ILE A 79 6.45 8.86 13.11
C ILE A 79 5.78 8.37 11.82
N ALA A 80 4.84 7.42 11.92
CA ALA A 80 4.11 6.93 10.76
C ALA A 80 3.40 8.07 10.02
N ASN A 81 2.70 8.96 10.74
CA ASN A 81 2.02 10.13 10.18
C ASN A 81 2.99 11.01 9.37
N LYS A 82 4.12 11.42 9.96
CA LYS A 82 5.14 12.24 9.28
C LYS A 82 5.64 11.60 7.99
N ILE A 83 5.80 10.28 7.96
CA ILE A 83 6.31 9.55 6.79
C ILE A 83 5.23 9.45 5.70
N VAL A 84 3.98 9.10 6.03
CA VAL A 84 2.91 9.07 5.00
C VAL A 84 2.53 10.44 4.48
N GLU A 85 2.63 11.49 5.28
CA GLU A 85 2.46 12.87 4.81
C GLU A 85 3.52 13.22 3.76
N LYS A 86 4.77 12.82 3.96
CA LYS A 86 5.79 12.99 2.92
C LYS A 86 5.54 12.13 1.70
N ALA A 87 5.04 10.90 1.87
CA ALA A 87 4.68 10.05 0.74
C ALA A 87 3.58 10.68 -0.12
N GLU A 88 2.58 11.31 0.51
CA GLU A 88 1.50 12.03 -0.16
C GLU A 88 2.04 13.27 -0.92
N GLU A 89 2.91 14.06 -0.30
CA GLU A 89 3.56 15.21 -0.96
C GLU A 89 4.30 14.76 -2.23
N VAL A 90 5.05 13.66 -2.15
CA VAL A 90 5.83 13.14 -3.30
C VAL A 90 4.92 12.72 -4.45
N ILE A 91 3.78 12.07 -4.20
CA ILE A 91 2.85 11.69 -5.29
C ILE A 91 2.10 12.90 -5.88
N GLU A 92 1.91 13.97 -5.11
CA GLU A 92 1.28 15.20 -5.59
C GLU A 92 2.24 16.06 -6.43
N GLU A 93 3.54 16.07 -6.11
CA GLU A 93 4.57 16.76 -6.88
C GLU A 93 4.95 16.01 -8.17
N ASN A 94 5.05 14.68 -8.09
CA ASN A 94 5.51 13.86 -9.20
C ASN A 94 4.88 12.46 -9.15
N PRO A 95 3.75 12.22 -9.85
CA PRO A 95 3.12 10.90 -9.87
C PRO A 95 4.07 9.88 -10.53
N SER A 96 4.67 9.01 -9.69
CA SER A 96 5.75 8.09 -10.07
C SER A 96 5.31 7.00 -11.04
N ASP A 97 4.05 6.56 -10.90
CA ASP A 97 3.38 5.53 -11.69
C ASP A 97 1.90 5.48 -11.29
N ASP A 98 1.10 4.72 -12.04
CA ASP A 98 -0.36 4.65 -11.88
C ASP A 98 -0.83 3.86 -10.62
N LEU A 99 0.06 3.13 -9.93
CA LEU A 99 -0.28 2.26 -8.80
C LEU A 99 0.23 2.79 -7.45
N THR A 100 1.36 3.49 -7.41
CA THR A 100 1.96 4.03 -6.20
C THR A 100 0.97 4.91 -5.41
N PRO A 101 0.27 5.89 -6.01
CA PRO A 101 -0.73 6.67 -5.29
C PRO A 101 -1.81 5.81 -4.63
N TYR A 102 -2.24 4.74 -5.29
CA TYR A 102 -3.23 3.81 -4.76
C TYR A 102 -2.75 3.11 -3.48
N PHE A 103 -1.50 2.64 -3.45
CA PHE A 103 -0.92 2.01 -2.27
C PHE A 103 -0.62 3.01 -1.15
N VAL A 104 -0.13 4.22 -1.49
CA VAL A 104 0.10 5.31 -0.53
C VAL A 104 -1.20 5.65 0.20
N TYR A 105 -2.30 5.87 -0.54
CA TYR A 105 -3.60 6.14 0.09
C TYR A 105 -4.10 4.95 0.91
N SER A 106 -3.85 3.70 0.49
CA SER A 106 -4.18 2.51 1.28
C SER A 106 -3.50 2.54 2.66
N GLU A 107 -2.23 2.94 2.70
CA GLU A 107 -1.44 2.99 3.93
C GLU A 107 -1.85 4.17 4.82
N MET A 108 -2.12 5.33 4.22
CA MET A 108 -2.71 6.47 4.92
C MET A 108 -4.04 6.10 5.60
N ILE A 109 -4.92 5.37 4.91
CA ILE A 109 -6.18 4.90 5.48
C ILE A 109 -5.91 4.03 6.72
N SER A 110 -4.94 3.09 6.65
CA SER A 110 -4.55 2.25 7.81
C SER A 110 -4.15 3.10 9.01
N ILE A 111 -3.23 4.03 8.80
CA ILE A 111 -2.55 4.77 9.86
C ILE A 111 -3.48 5.79 10.50
N TYR A 112 -4.23 6.54 9.70
CA TYR A 112 -5.14 7.56 10.20
C TYR A 112 -6.38 6.96 10.86
N TYR A 113 -6.98 5.90 10.28
CA TYR A 113 -8.16 5.27 10.90
C TYR A 113 -7.83 4.56 12.22
N ALA A 114 -6.59 4.10 12.40
CA ALA A 114 -6.12 3.59 13.69
C ALA A 114 -6.10 4.66 14.80
N GLN A 115 -6.23 5.94 14.45
CA GLN A 115 -6.30 7.11 15.35
C GLN A 115 -7.65 7.83 15.30
N ARG A 116 -8.69 7.18 14.75
CA ARG A 116 -10.02 7.77 14.49
C ARG A 116 -10.74 8.43 15.67
N GLU A 117 -10.31 8.18 16.91
CA GLU A 117 -10.84 8.89 18.09
C GLU A 117 -10.43 10.37 18.08
N ASN A 118 -9.34 10.72 17.38
CA ASN A 118 -9.02 12.07 16.99
C ASN A 118 -9.78 12.42 15.68
N VAL A 119 -10.64 13.44 15.74
CA VAL A 119 -11.46 13.91 14.62
C VAL A 119 -10.63 14.32 13.40
N GLU A 120 -9.46 14.94 13.60
CA GLU A 120 -8.57 15.30 12.51
C GLU A 120 -8.06 14.05 11.78
N MET A 121 -7.64 13.03 12.53
CA MET A 121 -7.16 11.77 11.95
C MET A 121 -8.30 11.01 11.27
N LEU A 122 -9.51 11.00 11.83
CA LEU A 122 -10.67 10.45 11.14
C LEU A 122 -10.93 11.16 9.81
N ASN A 123 -10.84 12.49 9.78
CA ASN A 123 -11.00 13.27 8.57
C ASN A 123 -9.91 12.95 7.54
N LYS A 124 -8.63 12.86 7.95
CA LYS A 124 -7.54 12.44 7.06
C LYS A 124 -7.79 11.05 6.48
N ALA A 125 -8.30 10.09 7.27
CA ALA A 125 -8.67 8.76 6.77
C ALA A 125 -9.79 8.82 5.73
N ILE A 126 -10.83 9.64 5.95
CA ILE A 126 -11.93 9.84 4.99
C ILE A 126 -11.39 10.44 3.69
N GLN A 127 -10.51 11.44 3.76
CA GLN A 127 -9.93 12.05 2.57
C GLN A 127 -9.07 11.07 1.79
N ALA A 128 -8.23 10.28 2.47
CA ALA A 128 -7.46 9.22 1.82
C ALA A 128 -8.37 8.18 1.14
N CYS A 129 -9.50 7.79 1.76
CA CYS A 129 -10.49 6.92 1.10
C CYS A 129 -11.03 7.55 -0.19
N LYS A 130 -11.42 8.82 -0.14
CA LYS A 130 -11.95 9.54 -1.32
C LYS A 130 -10.90 9.70 -2.42
N LYS A 131 -9.66 10.06 -2.08
CA LYS A 131 -8.54 10.15 -3.03
C LYS A 131 -8.28 8.80 -3.70
N GLN A 132 -8.24 7.70 -2.92
CA GLN A 132 -8.05 6.35 -3.46
C GLN A 132 -9.20 5.93 -4.41
N ILE A 133 -10.45 6.18 -4.02
CA ILE A 133 -11.63 5.86 -4.86
C ILE A 133 -11.58 6.65 -6.17
N LYS A 134 -11.22 7.94 -6.10
CA LYS A 134 -11.14 8.83 -7.27
C LYS A 134 -10.19 8.30 -8.35
N ILE A 135 -9.04 7.75 -7.95
CA ILE A 135 -8.07 7.16 -8.89
C ILE A 135 -8.39 5.71 -9.28
N GLY A 136 -9.47 5.14 -8.75
CA GLY A 136 -9.89 3.75 -8.97
C GLY A 136 -9.96 3.35 -10.44
N PRO A 137 -10.60 4.10 -11.35
CA PRO A 137 -10.66 3.73 -12.77
C PRO A 137 -9.28 3.56 -13.43
N LEU A 138 -8.35 4.47 -13.18
CA LEU A 138 -6.98 4.38 -13.69
C LEU A 138 -6.22 3.20 -13.05
N THR A 139 -6.37 3.03 -11.74
CA THR A 139 -5.76 1.93 -10.99
C THR A 139 -6.18 0.57 -11.56
N LYS A 140 -7.44 0.39 -11.96
CA LYS A 140 -7.90 -0.86 -12.58
C LYS A 140 -7.15 -1.21 -13.86
N VAL A 141 -6.89 -0.20 -14.70
CA VAL A 141 -6.14 -0.39 -15.96
C VAL A 141 -4.70 -0.79 -15.64
N ALA A 142 -4.08 -0.11 -14.68
CA ALA A 142 -2.71 -0.39 -14.28
C ALA A 142 -2.57 -1.79 -13.64
N LEU A 143 -3.48 -2.18 -12.74
CA LEU A 143 -3.52 -3.51 -12.14
C LEU A 143 -3.67 -4.62 -13.19
N ARG A 144 -4.52 -4.39 -14.20
CA ARG A 144 -4.69 -5.35 -15.30
C ARG A 144 -3.41 -5.51 -16.10
N LYS A 145 -2.77 -4.40 -16.47
CA LYS A 145 -1.49 -4.43 -17.21
C LYS A 145 -0.39 -5.14 -16.43
N ASP A 146 -0.28 -4.86 -15.13
CA ASP A 146 0.71 -5.50 -14.26
C ASP A 146 0.47 -7.01 -14.12
N TYR A 147 -0.80 -7.41 -13.99
CA TYR A 147 -1.20 -8.80 -14.01
C TYR A 147 -0.85 -9.50 -15.33
N GLU A 148 -1.23 -8.91 -16.47
CA GLU A 148 -0.96 -9.46 -17.80
C GLU A 148 0.54 -9.61 -18.07
N LYS A 149 1.34 -8.61 -17.67
CA LYS A 149 2.79 -8.66 -17.73
C LYS A 149 3.34 -9.82 -16.89
N SER A 150 2.88 -9.97 -15.65
CA SER A 150 3.26 -11.07 -14.76
C SER A 150 2.91 -12.44 -15.36
N GLN A 151 1.75 -12.58 -16.01
CA GLN A 151 1.36 -13.82 -16.69
C GLN A 151 2.28 -14.15 -17.87
N ILE A 152 2.67 -13.15 -18.68
CA ILE A 152 3.64 -13.34 -19.78
C ILE A 152 4.99 -13.80 -19.24
N GLU A 153 5.48 -13.14 -18.18
CA GLU A 153 6.76 -13.48 -17.54
C GLU A 153 6.74 -14.88 -16.93
N ASN A 154 5.66 -15.24 -16.23
CA ASN A 154 5.48 -16.58 -15.66
C ASN A 154 5.43 -17.66 -16.75
N ARG A 155 4.71 -17.42 -17.85
CA ARG A 155 4.70 -18.34 -19.00
C ARG A 155 6.08 -18.49 -19.63
N LYS A 156 6.84 -17.40 -19.75
CA LYS A 156 8.23 -17.46 -20.24
C LYS A 156 9.11 -18.28 -19.28
N CYS A 157 8.98 -18.04 -17.98
CA CYS A 157 9.74 -18.74 -16.93
C CYS A 157 9.43 -20.25 -16.90
N SER A 158 8.17 -20.65 -17.08
CA SER A 158 7.75 -22.06 -17.10
C SER A 158 8.38 -22.91 -18.21
N LYS A 159 8.91 -22.27 -19.26
CA LYS A 159 9.59 -22.94 -20.36
C LYS A 159 11.05 -23.26 -20.03
N ASP A 160 11.62 -22.64 -18.99
CA ASP A 160 12.97 -22.93 -18.53
C ASP A 160 13.05 -24.37 -18.00
N PRO A 161 14.02 -25.19 -18.46
CA PRO A 161 14.19 -26.56 -17.97
C PRO A 161 14.28 -26.68 -16.45
N MET A 162 14.89 -25.70 -15.77
CA MET A 162 15.03 -25.68 -14.31
C MET A 162 13.68 -25.47 -13.60
N MET A 163 12.75 -24.75 -14.24
CA MET A 163 11.44 -24.45 -13.65
C MET A 163 10.44 -25.59 -13.83
N LYS A 164 10.63 -26.49 -14.80
CA LYS A 164 9.68 -27.58 -15.12
C LYS A 164 9.37 -28.50 -13.95
N GLU A 165 10.32 -28.68 -13.04
CA GLU A 165 10.20 -29.56 -11.87
C GLU A 165 9.81 -28.83 -10.58
N LEU A 166 9.81 -27.49 -10.58
CA LEU A 166 9.39 -26.73 -9.41
C LEU A 166 7.88 -26.77 -9.23
N GLU A 167 7.47 -26.77 -7.96
CA GLU A 167 6.08 -26.69 -7.56
C GLU A 167 5.62 -25.23 -7.40
N VAL A 168 4.41 -24.94 -7.87
CA VAL A 168 3.71 -23.68 -7.69
C VAL A 168 2.41 -23.88 -6.95
N TRP A 169 2.04 -22.90 -6.13
CA TRP A 169 0.75 -22.88 -5.46
C TRP A 169 -0.33 -22.30 -6.38
N ASN A 170 -1.43 -23.05 -6.57
CA ASN A 170 -2.55 -22.65 -7.44
C ASN A 170 -3.88 -22.40 -6.68
N GLY A 171 -3.81 -22.01 -5.42
CA GLY A 171 -4.99 -21.71 -4.60
C GLY A 171 -5.40 -22.82 -3.63
N THR A 172 -5.22 -24.09 -4.01
CA THR A 172 -5.66 -25.24 -3.19
C THR A 172 -4.63 -26.37 -3.07
N LYS A 173 -3.66 -26.42 -3.98
CA LYS A 173 -2.57 -27.40 -3.93
C LYS A 173 -1.32 -26.86 -4.63
N TYR A 174 -0.21 -27.55 -4.39
CA TYR A 174 1.01 -27.38 -5.17
C TYR A 174 0.94 -28.24 -6.43
N VAL A 175 1.35 -27.69 -7.57
CA VAL A 175 1.45 -28.41 -8.85
C VAL A 175 2.79 -28.09 -9.51
N ALA A 176 3.37 -29.05 -10.24
CA ALA A 176 4.56 -28.76 -11.03
C ALA A 176 4.22 -27.76 -12.15
N TRP A 177 5.15 -26.86 -12.49
CA TRP A 177 4.94 -25.87 -13.57
C TRP A 177 4.53 -26.50 -14.90
N LYS A 178 5.06 -27.68 -15.23
CA LYS A 178 4.70 -28.42 -16.47
C LYS A 178 3.22 -28.81 -16.53
N ASP A 179 2.58 -28.97 -15.38
CA ASP A 179 1.18 -29.37 -15.23
C ASP A 179 0.28 -28.15 -14.89
N TYR A 180 0.86 -26.94 -14.87
CA TYR A 180 0.14 -25.72 -14.52
C TYR A 180 -0.69 -25.21 -15.70
N ASP A 181 -2.02 -25.19 -15.51
CA ASP A 181 -2.96 -24.61 -16.45
C ASP A 181 -3.04 -23.08 -16.28
N PHE A 182 -2.24 -22.37 -17.06
CA PHE A 182 -2.21 -20.91 -17.09
C PHE A 182 -3.54 -20.28 -17.57
N ASP A 183 -4.39 -21.04 -18.25
CA ASP A 183 -5.65 -20.56 -18.82
C ASP A 183 -6.87 -20.93 -17.97
N SER A 184 -6.64 -21.57 -16.81
CA SER A 184 -7.69 -21.92 -15.86
C SER A 184 -8.48 -20.70 -15.35
N GLU A 185 -9.74 -20.92 -14.99
CA GLU A 185 -10.62 -19.86 -14.43
C GLU A 185 -10.02 -19.20 -13.17
N PHE A 186 -9.24 -19.96 -12.39
CA PHE A 186 -8.53 -19.43 -11.21
C PHE A 186 -7.45 -18.40 -11.58
N ASN A 187 -6.91 -18.49 -12.80
CA ASN A 187 -5.92 -17.58 -13.36
C ASN A 187 -6.56 -16.49 -14.23
N LYS A 188 -7.85 -16.22 -14.07
CA LYS A 188 -8.44 -15.02 -14.67
C LYS A 188 -8.22 -13.82 -13.76
N PHE A 189 -7.88 -12.70 -14.39
CA PHE A 189 -7.73 -11.44 -13.67
C PHE A 189 -9.03 -11.05 -12.97
N SER A 190 -8.95 -10.91 -11.65
CA SER A 190 -9.99 -10.31 -10.81
C SER A 190 -9.44 -9.09 -10.10
N LEU A 191 -10.25 -8.04 -9.97
CA LEU A 191 -9.83 -6.88 -9.18
C LEU A 191 -9.71 -7.27 -7.69
N PRO A 192 -8.71 -6.74 -6.98
CA PRO A 192 -8.54 -6.98 -5.55
C PRO A 192 -9.63 -6.29 -4.73
N SER A 193 -9.60 -6.49 -3.42
CA SER A 193 -10.39 -5.67 -2.50
C SER A 193 -9.95 -4.21 -2.53
N HIS A 194 -10.89 -3.30 -2.30
CA HIS A 194 -10.62 -1.87 -2.38
C HIS A 194 -10.82 -1.17 -1.03
N LYS A 195 -9.71 -0.92 -0.34
CA LYS A 195 -9.70 -0.39 1.03
C LYS A 195 -10.46 0.92 1.21
N GLY A 196 -10.37 1.85 0.26
CA GLY A 196 -11.09 3.12 0.29
C GLY A 196 -12.61 2.93 0.37
N TYR A 197 -13.19 2.11 -0.53
CA TYR A 197 -14.60 1.75 -0.48
C TYR A 197 -14.97 1.05 0.83
N GLU A 198 -14.20 0.04 1.25
CA GLU A 198 -14.48 -0.74 2.46
C GLU A 198 -14.49 0.14 3.71
N GLN A 199 -13.44 0.94 3.90
CA GLN A 199 -13.25 1.74 5.10
C GLN A 199 -14.19 2.92 5.15
N LEU A 200 -14.45 3.59 4.02
CA LEU A 200 -15.41 4.69 3.97
C LEU A 200 -16.84 4.20 4.20
N ALA A 201 -17.22 3.03 3.68
CA ALA A 201 -18.53 2.42 3.97
C ALA A 201 -18.69 2.12 5.47
N ILE A 202 -17.63 1.64 6.14
CA ILE A 202 -17.63 1.44 7.60
C ILE A 202 -17.81 2.77 8.34
N ILE A 203 -17.08 3.80 7.93
CA ILE A 203 -17.15 5.12 8.57
C ILE A 203 -18.56 5.71 8.43
N LEU A 204 -19.12 5.70 7.22
CA LEU A 204 -20.47 6.21 6.95
C LEU A 204 -21.54 5.48 7.78
N ASN A 205 -21.50 4.14 7.84
CA ASN A 205 -22.42 3.38 8.69
C ASN A 205 -22.27 3.71 10.19
N LYS A 206 -21.03 3.89 10.66
CA LYS A 206 -20.79 4.32 12.06
C LYS A 206 -21.29 5.73 12.35
N GLN A 207 -21.37 6.59 11.34
CA GLN A 207 -21.94 7.93 11.41
C GLN A 207 -23.46 7.96 11.20
N GLY A 208 -24.13 6.80 11.08
CA GLY A 208 -25.57 6.72 10.81
C GLY A 208 -25.96 7.06 9.38
N LYS A 209 -24.99 7.21 8.47
CA LYS A 209 -25.19 7.54 7.05
C LYS A 209 -25.34 6.28 6.21
N ASP A 210 -26.32 5.45 6.57
CA ASP A 210 -26.49 4.10 6.00
C ASP A 210 -26.81 4.12 4.51
N ASP A 211 -27.63 5.06 4.05
CA ASP A 211 -27.96 5.21 2.63
C ASP A 211 -26.72 5.59 1.79
N GLU A 212 -25.84 6.46 2.30
CA GLU A 212 -24.56 6.78 1.65
C GLU A 212 -23.63 5.56 1.62
N ALA A 213 -23.56 4.80 2.72
CA ALA A 213 -22.76 3.58 2.81
C ALA A 213 -23.23 2.51 1.81
N ILE A 214 -24.55 2.34 1.64
CA ILE A 214 -25.15 1.41 0.68
C ILE A 214 -24.85 1.85 -0.76
N LYS A 215 -25.00 3.14 -1.09
CA LYS A 215 -24.65 3.67 -2.41
C LYS A 215 -23.19 3.36 -2.75
N LEU A 216 -22.30 3.60 -1.79
CA LEU A 216 -20.88 3.35 -1.93
C LEU A 216 -20.54 1.86 -2.15
N CYS A 217 -21.20 0.95 -1.42
CA CYS A 217 -21.03 -0.50 -1.64
C CYS A 217 -21.55 -0.95 -3.02
N ASN A 218 -22.68 -0.41 -3.47
CA ASN A 218 -23.21 -0.69 -4.81
C ASN A 218 -22.26 -0.17 -5.90
N GLU A 219 -21.69 1.02 -5.72
CA GLU A 219 -20.69 1.56 -6.64
C GLU A 219 -19.48 0.63 -6.75
N ALA A 220 -18.89 0.21 -5.62
CA ALA A 220 -17.76 -0.70 -5.60
C ALA A 220 -18.06 -2.04 -6.30
N LYS A 221 -19.24 -2.61 -6.02
CA LYS A 221 -19.75 -3.85 -6.63
C LYS A 221 -19.93 -3.71 -8.14
N ASN A 222 -20.62 -2.66 -8.60
CA ASN A 222 -20.85 -2.40 -10.02
C ASN A 222 -19.54 -2.14 -10.77
N GLN A 223 -18.55 -1.59 -10.06
CA GLN A 223 -17.20 -1.38 -10.54
C GLN A 223 -16.35 -2.65 -10.59
N GLY A 224 -16.83 -3.78 -10.06
CA GLY A 224 -16.16 -5.08 -10.09
C GLY A 224 -15.05 -5.25 -9.04
N TRP A 225 -14.91 -4.33 -8.08
CA TRP A 225 -13.95 -4.52 -6.98
C TRP A 225 -14.36 -5.71 -6.13
N ALA A 226 -13.40 -6.54 -5.71
CA ALA A 226 -13.70 -7.63 -4.78
C ALA A 226 -14.10 -7.08 -3.40
N GLY A 227 -14.89 -7.83 -2.65
CA GLY A 227 -15.32 -7.45 -1.31
C GLY A 227 -16.64 -8.09 -0.91
N ASP A 228 -16.98 -7.99 0.38
CA ASP A 228 -18.23 -8.51 0.95
C ASP A 228 -19.41 -7.53 0.80
N TRP A 229 -19.53 -6.89 -0.38
CA TRP A 229 -20.46 -5.78 -0.62
C TRP A 229 -21.92 -6.12 -0.33
N ASP A 230 -22.39 -7.30 -0.78
CA ASP A 230 -23.77 -7.74 -0.53
C ASP A 230 -24.06 -7.93 0.96
N LYS A 231 -23.08 -8.46 1.71
CA LYS A 231 -23.19 -8.61 3.17
C LYS A 231 -23.25 -7.25 3.87
N ARG A 232 -22.54 -6.23 3.37
CA ARG A 232 -22.57 -4.87 3.90
C ARG A 232 -23.89 -4.17 3.59
N ILE A 233 -24.35 -4.25 2.34
CA ILE A 233 -25.64 -3.68 1.90
C ILE A 233 -26.76 -4.25 2.77
N ALA A 234 -26.85 -5.57 2.89
CA ALA A 234 -27.87 -6.22 3.72
C ALA A 234 -27.80 -5.82 5.20
N ARG A 235 -26.61 -5.58 5.74
CA ARG A 235 -26.41 -5.15 7.13
C ARG A 235 -26.86 -3.71 7.36
N TYR A 236 -26.54 -2.81 6.43
CA TYR A 236 -26.85 -1.38 6.56
C TYR A 236 -28.34 -1.11 6.31
N SER A 237 -29.01 -1.89 5.45
CA SER A 237 -30.46 -1.75 5.24
C SER A 237 -31.32 -2.15 6.46
N LYS A 238 -30.82 -3.02 7.35
CA LYS A 238 -31.55 -3.52 8.53
C LYS A 238 -31.53 -2.57 9.73
N LYS A 239 -30.74 -1.50 9.68
CA LYS A 239 -30.48 -0.63 10.85
C LYS A 239 -31.45 0.54 11.00
N LYS A 240 -32.52 0.60 10.18
CA LYS A 240 -33.57 1.63 10.29
C LYS A 240 -34.42 1.37 11.55
N TRP A 241 -34.08 2.02 12.65
CA TRP A 241 -34.90 2.13 13.86
C TRP A 241 -35.14 3.61 14.13
#